data_AF-A0A6L9IIE5-F1
#
_entry.id   AF-A0A6L9IIE5-F1
#
_cell.length_a   1.000
_cell.length_b   1.000
_cell.length_c   1.000
_cell.angle_alpha   90.00
_cell.angle_beta   90.00
_cell.angle_gamma   90.00
#
_symmetry.space_group_name_H-M   'P 1'
#
loop_
_entity.id
_entity.type
_entity.pdbx_description
1 polymer ?
#
loop_
_entity_poly.entity_id
_entity_poly.type
_entity_poly.pdbx_seq_one_letter_code
_entity_poly.pdbx_strand_id
1 'polypeptide(L)'
;MMIFQPQVPQIHQIRPSQWAFSIGGRVAHPLILSFWDLLALPAVEQRSAIAAWAGSAGDQAPLIEEANWRGVTFETLLAAVDSAPDVRYATIHASGRYSTILTLDQLRRALLAYDKDDAMLAANDGFPARLVAPGLAAYKQPKWVERVELTAEPTGGFWEQRGEAVASPGAFDEALAPTIAQIDHMQERASAGRPVTIAGRAFAGERAVAHVEISIDDGPWAALRVEQPLRTATARWSVAWTPPGPGAYALRARAIDAAGDVSPAHTVIVHVDG
;
A
#
# COMPACT_ATOMS: atom_id res chain seq x y z
N MET A 1 -17.32 -1.25 -5.67
CA MET A 1 -15.87 -0.99 -5.54
C MET A 1 -15.70 0.19 -4.60
N MET A 2 -15.56 -0.05 -3.29
CA MET A 2 -15.33 1.01 -2.31
C MET A 2 -13.87 1.45 -2.41
N ILE A 3 -13.69 2.74 -2.69
CA ILE A 3 -12.40 3.36 -2.98
C ILE A 3 -11.68 3.69 -1.67
N PHE A 4 -10.42 3.31 -1.61
CA PHE A 4 -9.42 3.64 -0.62
C PHE A 4 -9.33 5.17 -0.39
N GLN A 5 -9.79 5.70 0.75
CA GLN A 5 -9.60 7.10 1.12
C GLN A 5 -9.12 7.28 2.58
N PRO A 6 -7.80 7.24 2.84
CA PRO A 6 -7.25 7.93 3.99
C PRO A 6 -7.39 9.44 3.74
N GLN A 7 -8.14 10.09 4.62
CA GLN A 7 -8.58 11.49 4.62
C GLN A 7 -7.63 12.52 3.95
N VAL A 8 -7.78 12.71 2.63
CA VAL A 8 -7.48 13.98 1.96
C VAL A 8 -8.81 14.48 1.40
N PRO A 9 -9.41 15.55 1.96
CA PRO A 9 -10.83 15.85 1.80
C PRO A 9 -11.23 16.36 0.41
N GLN A 10 -10.28 16.51 -0.53
CA GLN A 10 -10.55 17.02 -1.87
C GLN A 10 -9.77 16.21 -2.92
N ILE A 11 -10.44 15.81 -4.01
CA ILE A 11 -9.79 15.25 -5.19
C ILE A 11 -9.22 16.41 -5.99
N HIS A 12 -7.92 16.38 -6.27
CA HIS A 12 -7.26 17.43 -7.04
C HIS A 12 -7.34 17.07 -8.53
N GLN A 13 -7.93 17.98 -9.33
CA GLN A 13 -7.92 17.88 -10.79
C GLN A 13 -6.77 18.72 -11.33
N ILE A 14 -5.62 18.09 -11.52
CA ILE A 14 -4.41 18.75 -12.02
C ILE A 14 -4.29 18.49 -13.52
N ARG A 15 -4.19 19.55 -14.32
CA ARG A 15 -3.93 19.42 -15.77
C ARG A 15 -2.45 19.09 -15.99
N PRO A 16 -2.11 18.17 -16.91
CA PRO A 16 -0.71 17.82 -17.18
C PRO A 16 0.18 19.02 -17.53
N SER A 17 -0.37 19.99 -18.27
CA SER A 17 0.33 21.21 -18.67
C SER A 17 0.60 22.19 -17.52
N GLN A 18 -0.02 21.99 -16.36
CA GLN A 18 0.14 22.80 -15.16
C GLN A 18 0.95 22.08 -14.08
N TRP A 19 1.25 20.81 -14.29
CA TRP A 19 2.02 20.01 -13.35
C TRP A 19 3.50 20.05 -13.69
N ALA A 20 4.30 20.17 -12.64
CA ALA A 20 5.73 19.96 -12.69
C ALA A 20 6.15 19.17 -11.46
N PHE A 21 7.20 18.37 -11.62
CA PHE A 21 7.88 17.66 -10.56
C PHE A 21 9.28 18.20 -10.37
N SER A 22 9.76 18.24 -9.14
CA SER A 22 11.14 18.65 -8.86
C SER A 22 11.84 17.81 -7.79
N ILE A 23 13.16 17.67 -7.93
CA ILE A 23 14.04 17.16 -6.87
C ILE A 23 15.00 18.29 -6.51
N GLY A 24 14.93 18.74 -5.26
CA GLY A 24 15.74 19.83 -4.72
C GLY A 24 16.31 19.50 -3.34
N GLY A 25 16.63 20.54 -2.55
CA GLY A 25 17.26 20.40 -1.24
C GLY A 25 18.78 20.40 -1.37
N ARG A 26 19.45 19.40 -0.80
CA ARG A 26 20.92 19.24 -0.84
C ARG A 26 21.41 18.69 -2.18
N VAL A 27 21.15 19.41 -3.26
CA VAL A 27 21.60 19.11 -4.63
C VAL A 27 22.26 20.34 -5.24
N ALA A 28 23.27 20.16 -6.10
CA ALA A 28 23.92 21.27 -6.79
C ALA A 28 22.99 21.93 -7.83
N HIS A 29 22.27 21.09 -8.58
CA HIS A 29 21.32 21.53 -9.61
C HIS A 29 19.99 20.79 -9.42
N PRO A 30 18.91 21.50 -9.06
CA PRO A 30 17.60 20.88 -8.94
C PRO A 30 17.13 20.28 -10.27
N LEU A 31 16.56 19.07 -10.20
CA LEU A 31 15.84 18.48 -11.31
C LEU A 31 14.45 19.11 -11.37
N ILE A 32 14.00 19.48 -12.57
CA ILE A 32 12.63 19.93 -12.83
C ILE A 32 12.14 19.20 -14.08
N LEU A 33 10.98 18.55 -13.97
CA LEU A 33 10.34 17.80 -15.05
C LEU A 33 8.92 18.32 -15.26
N SER A 34 8.54 18.60 -16.49
CA SER A 34 7.14 18.63 -16.88
C SER A 34 6.55 17.21 -16.90
N PHE A 35 5.24 17.09 -17.03
CA PHE A 35 4.62 15.78 -17.23
C PHE A 35 5.14 15.07 -18.50
N TRP A 36 5.40 15.82 -19.57
CA TRP A 36 5.91 15.25 -20.82
C TRP A 36 7.35 14.78 -20.70
N ASP A 37 8.18 15.48 -19.92
CA ASP A 37 9.54 15.03 -19.62
C ASP A 37 9.51 13.72 -18.83
N LEU A 38 8.60 13.58 -17.86
CA LEU A 38 8.42 12.33 -17.11
C LEU A 38 8.05 11.15 -18.02
N LEU A 39 7.14 11.36 -18.98
CA LEU A 39 6.75 10.32 -19.93
C LEU A 39 7.86 9.94 -20.92
N ALA A 40 8.82 10.83 -21.15
CA ALA A 40 9.96 10.59 -22.05
C ALA A 40 11.09 9.79 -21.39
N LEU A 41 11.09 9.67 -20.06
CA LEU A 41 12.09 8.90 -19.32
C LEU A 41 11.84 7.39 -19.40
N PRO A 42 12.87 6.54 -19.25
CA PRO A 42 12.71 5.09 -19.17
C PRO A 42 11.76 4.71 -18.03
N ALA A 43 10.71 3.98 -18.36
CA ALA A 43 9.70 3.54 -17.42
C ALA A 43 9.83 2.05 -17.10
N VAL A 44 9.38 1.66 -15.92
CA VAL A 44 9.25 0.27 -15.50
C VAL A 44 7.81 -0.03 -15.12
N GLU A 45 7.44 -1.31 -15.19
CA GLU A 45 6.20 -1.84 -14.64
C GLU A 45 6.50 -2.60 -13.34
N GLN A 46 5.69 -2.34 -12.31
CA GLN A 46 5.85 -2.91 -10.99
C GLN A 46 4.49 -3.27 -10.40
N ARG A 47 4.25 -4.57 -10.19
CA ARG A 47 3.10 -5.03 -9.42
C ARG A 47 3.31 -4.73 -7.94
N SER A 48 2.43 -3.95 -7.34
CA SER A 48 2.55 -3.60 -5.91
C SER A 48 1.21 -3.36 -5.23
N ALA A 49 1.17 -3.73 -3.95
CA ALA A 49 0.05 -3.49 -3.06
C ALA A 49 0.28 -2.25 -2.18
N ILE A 50 -0.78 -1.46 -2.03
CA ILE A 50 -0.89 -0.33 -1.12
C ILE A 50 -1.93 -0.72 -0.07
N ALA A 51 -1.55 -0.65 1.20
CA ALA A 51 -2.37 -1.13 2.30
C ALA A 51 -2.46 -0.16 3.47
N ALA A 52 -3.62 -0.14 4.12
CA ALA A 52 -3.90 0.58 5.37
C ALA A 52 -5.03 -0.10 6.15
N TRP A 53 -5.26 0.37 7.37
CA TRP A 53 -6.47 0.08 8.14
C TRP A 53 -7.48 1.22 7.99
N ALA A 54 -8.75 0.89 7.76
CA ALA A 54 -9.84 1.86 7.84
C ALA A 54 -10.27 2.09 9.31
N GLY A 55 -10.71 3.31 9.63
CA GLY A 55 -11.41 3.62 10.90
C GLY A 55 -10.51 3.84 12.12
N SER A 56 -11.13 4.23 13.23
CA SER A 56 -10.53 4.29 14.57
C SER A 56 -10.49 2.89 15.21
N ALA A 57 -9.59 2.66 16.17
CA ALA A 57 -9.38 1.37 16.81
C ALA A 57 -10.71 0.66 17.20
N GLY A 58 -10.91 -0.56 16.70
CA GLY A 58 -12.06 -1.41 17.04
C GLY A 58 -12.84 -1.98 15.86
N ASP A 59 -12.86 -1.31 14.70
CA ASP A 59 -13.65 -1.71 13.51
C ASP A 59 -12.81 -1.68 12.22
N GLN A 60 -11.56 -2.15 12.33
CA GLN A 60 -10.56 -2.00 11.27
C GLN A 60 -10.77 -2.98 10.12
N ALA A 61 -11.55 -2.55 9.12
CA ALA A 61 -11.53 -3.23 7.83
C ALA A 61 -10.17 -2.98 7.13
N PRO A 62 -9.50 -4.04 6.64
CA PRO A 62 -8.30 -3.86 5.85
C PRO A 62 -8.66 -3.17 4.54
N LEU A 63 -7.90 -2.14 4.20
CA LEU A 63 -7.94 -1.53 2.88
C LEU A 63 -6.69 -1.95 2.13
N ILE A 64 -6.89 -2.73 1.06
CA ILE A 64 -5.78 -3.22 0.23
C ILE A 64 -6.10 -3.04 -1.25
N GLU A 65 -5.18 -2.38 -1.95
CA GLU A 65 -5.24 -2.17 -3.39
C GLU A 65 -3.96 -2.72 -3.99
N GLU A 66 -4.08 -3.65 -4.93
CA GLU A 66 -2.95 -4.16 -5.69
C GLU A 66 -3.19 -3.83 -7.17
N ALA A 67 -2.15 -3.32 -7.83
CA ALA A 67 -2.20 -2.97 -9.24
C ALA A 67 -0.83 -3.14 -9.89
N ASN A 68 -0.81 -3.14 -11.23
CA ASN A 68 0.41 -2.94 -12.01
C ASN A 68 0.63 -1.44 -12.16
N TRP A 69 1.70 -0.93 -11.55
CA TRP A 69 2.06 0.48 -11.61
C TRP A 69 3.13 0.69 -12.67
N ARG A 70 2.97 1.72 -13.49
CA ARG A 70 4.00 2.13 -14.45
C ARG A 70 4.45 3.57 -14.22
N GLY A 71 5.77 3.76 -14.27
CA GLY A 71 6.41 5.02 -13.89
C GLY A 71 7.92 5.01 -14.02
N VAL A 72 8.56 6.06 -13.49
CA VAL A 72 10.03 6.19 -13.46
C VAL A 72 10.54 5.86 -12.06
N THR A 73 11.58 5.04 -11.95
CA THR A 73 12.17 4.72 -10.65
C THR A 73 12.84 5.93 -10.04
N PHE A 74 12.69 6.11 -8.73
CA PHE A 74 13.41 7.16 -8.03
C PHE A 74 14.92 6.95 -8.04
N GLU A 75 15.40 5.71 -8.16
CA GLU A 75 16.81 5.43 -8.48
C GLU A 75 17.27 6.15 -9.76
N THR A 76 16.48 6.08 -10.84
CA THR A 76 16.78 6.78 -12.11
C THR A 76 16.76 8.30 -11.92
N LEU A 77 15.75 8.83 -11.22
CA LEU A 77 15.62 10.27 -10.98
C LEU A 77 16.74 10.82 -10.09
N LEU A 78 17.15 10.06 -9.08
CA LEU A 78 18.24 10.41 -8.17
C LEU A 78 19.61 10.33 -8.87
N ALA A 79 19.78 9.44 -9.85
CA ALA A 79 21.00 9.39 -10.66
C ALA A 79 21.16 10.62 -11.58
N ALA A 80 20.08 11.35 -11.84
CA ALA A 80 20.09 12.57 -12.65
C ALA A 80 20.42 13.84 -11.85
N VAL A 81 20.59 13.75 -10.52
CA VAL A 81 20.96 14.89 -9.66
C VAL A 81 22.29 14.66 -8.96
N ASP A 82 23.08 15.71 -8.82
CA ASP A 82 24.30 15.71 -8.02
C ASP A 82 23.95 16.07 -6.56
N SER A 83 23.66 15.05 -5.75
CA SER A 83 23.28 15.18 -4.34
C SER A 83 24.50 15.20 -3.42
N ALA A 84 24.44 16.00 -2.35
CA ALA A 84 25.47 16.01 -1.32
C ALA A 84 25.67 14.60 -0.69
N PRO A 85 26.91 14.22 -0.32
CA PRO A 85 27.22 12.88 0.17
C PRO A 85 26.59 12.55 1.53
N ASP A 86 26.09 13.56 2.24
CA ASP A 86 25.44 13.43 3.54
C ASP A 86 23.91 13.33 3.45
N VAL A 87 23.31 13.28 2.26
CA VAL A 87 21.85 13.06 2.11
C VAL A 87 21.48 11.67 2.64
N ARG A 88 20.50 11.65 3.55
CA ARG A 88 19.96 10.42 4.17
C ARG A 88 18.45 10.30 4.04
N TYR A 89 17.74 11.39 3.83
CA TYR A 89 16.28 11.44 3.82
C TYR A 89 15.75 12.24 2.63
N ALA A 90 14.47 12.00 2.36
CA ALA A 90 13.71 12.70 1.35
C ALA A 90 12.32 13.06 1.86
N THR A 91 11.98 14.34 1.81
CA THR A 91 10.63 14.82 2.08
C THR A 91 9.89 14.94 0.76
N ILE A 92 8.81 14.19 0.63
CA ILE A 92 7.95 14.17 -0.54
C ILE A 92 6.77 15.08 -0.27
N HIS A 93 6.60 16.10 -1.10
CA HIS A 93 5.51 17.05 -1.06
C HIS A 93 4.51 16.73 -2.17
N ALA A 94 3.25 16.79 -1.80
CA ALA A 94 2.12 16.55 -2.66
C ALA A 94 1.12 17.70 -2.57
N SER A 95 0.25 17.75 -3.57
CA SER A 95 -0.81 18.74 -3.64
C SER A 95 -1.68 18.75 -2.38
N GLY A 96 -2.22 19.92 -2.02
CA GLY A 96 -3.04 20.06 -0.81
C GLY A 96 -2.23 20.14 0.48
N ARG A 97 -0.94 20.49 0.40
CA ARG A 97 0.01 20.61 1.53
C ARG A 97 0.32 19.29 2.23
N TYR A 98 -0.01 18.17 1.60
CA TYR A 98 0.39 16.87 2.14
C TYR A 98 1.89 16.67 1.95
N SER A 99 2.54 16.08 2.95
CA SER A 99 3.93 15.67 2.84
C SER A 99 4.16 14.38 3.62
N THR A 100 5.17 13.64 3.19
CA THR A 100 5.68 12.48 3.91
C THR A 100 7.19 12.45 3.83
N ILE A 101 7.82 11.67 4.70
CA ILE A 101 9.26 11.50 4.73
C ILE A 101 9.62 10.02 4.58
N LEU A 102 10.64 9.76 3.77
CA LEU A 102 11.26 8.47 3.56
C LEU A 102 12.78 8.56 3.80
N THR A 103 13.39 7.43 4.17
CA THR A 103 14.85 7.29 4.03
C THR A 103 15.21 7.33 2.53
N LEU A 104 16.44 7.71 2.22
CA LEU A 104 16.91 7.73 0.84
C LEU A 104 16.87 6.33 0.21
N ASP A 105 17.11 5.30 1.01
CA ASP A 105 17.06 3.90 0.59
C ASP A 105 15.62 3.44 0.25
N GLN A 106 14.64 3.79 1.09
CA GLN A 106 13.22 3.60 0.78
C GLN A 106 12.81 4.35 -0.49
N LEU A 107 13.26 5.60 -0.66
CA LEU A 107 12.95 6.38 -1.85
C LEU A 107 13.54 5.73 -3.10
N ARG A 108 14.78 5.23 -3.09
CA ARG A 108 15.40 4.56 -4.26
C ARG A 108 14.58 3.39 -4.79
N ARG A 109 13.92 2.63 -3.90
CA ARG A 109 13.03 1.51 -4.25
C ARG A 109 11.64 1.94 -4.73
N ALA A 110 11.31 3.22 -4.66
CA ALA A 110 10.00 3.73 -5.01
C ALA A 110 9.90 4.10 -6.50
N LEU A 111 8.67 4.27 -6.95
CA LEU A 111 8.27 4.64 -8.29
C LEU A 111 7.51 5.97 -8.25
N LEU A 112 7.85 6.89 -9.16
CA LEU A 112 6.97 8.00 -9.51
C LEU A 112 6.03 7.50 -10.62
N ALA A 113 4.88 6.98 -10.21
CA ALA A 113 3.92 6.31 -11.09
C ALA A 113 2.97 7.32 -11.74
N TYR A 114 2.69 7.14 -13.03
CA TYR A 114 1.71 7.93 -13.80
C TYR A 114 0.65 7.05 -14.48
N ASP A 115 0.77 5.73 -14.35
CA ASP A 115 -0.12 4.73 -14.93
C ASP A 115 -0.39 3.60 -13.92
N LYS A 116 -1.61 3.08 -13.96
CA LYS A 116 -2.14 1.99 -13.14
C LYS A 116 -2.99 1.08 -14.03
N ASP A 117 -2.61 -0.18 -14.12
CA ASP A 117 -3.30 -1.22 -14.90
C ASP A 117 -3.51 -0.82 -16.38
N ASP A 118 -2.41 -0.43 -17.04
CA ASP A 118 -2.34 -0.07 -18.46
C ASP A 118 -3.16 1.18 -18.84
N ALA A 119 -3.47 2.01 -17.86
CA ALA A 119 -4.18 3.26 -18.02
C ALA A 119 -3.53 4.38 -17.20
N MET A 120 -3.49 5.58 -17.79
CA MET A 120 -3.12 6.79 -17.05
C MET A 120 -3.94 6.89 -15.77
N LEU A 121 -3.31 7.32 -14.68
CA LEU A 121 -3.98 7.43 -13.38
C LEU A 121 -5.30 8.18 -13.52
N ALA A 122 -6.33 7.72 -12.82
CA ALA A 122 -7.51 8.53 -12.60
C ALA A 122 -7.16 9.69 -11.66
N ALA A 123 -7.95 10.78 -11.68
CA ALA A 123 -7.76 11.90 -10.75
C ALA A 123 -7.74 11.43 -9.28
N ASN A 124 -8.63 10.49 -8.93
CA ASN A 124 -8.68 9.92 -7.58
C ASN A 124 -7.46 9.06 -7.22
N ASP A 125 -6.77 8.50 -8.20
CA ASP A 125 -5.58 7.66 -8.00
C ASP A 125 -4.29 8.49 -8.01
N GLY A 126 -4.39 9.80 -8.23
CA GLY A 126 -3.27 10.74 -8.09
C GLY A 126 -2.75 11.32 -9.39
N PHE A 127 -3.52 11.26 -10.48
CA PHE A 127 -3.15 11.90 -11.73
C PHE A 127 -2.72 13.36 -11.53
N PRO A 128 -1.58 13.80 -12.08
CA PRO A 128 -0.78 13.11 -13.09
C PRO A 128 0.27 12.12 -12.57
N ALA A 129 0.71 12.24 -11.32
CA ALA A 129 1.71 11.33 -10.76
C ALA A 129 1.56 11.11 -9.25
N ARG A 130 1.86 9.89 -8.79
CA ARG A 130 1.86 9.52 -7.37
C ARG A 130 3.15 8.80 -6.98
N LEU A 131 3.42 8.75 -5.68
CA LEU A 131 4.43 7.86 -5.13
C LEU A 131 3.84 6.45 -4.98
N VAL A 132 4.58 5.45 -5.44
CA VAL A 132 4.36 4.03 -5.11
C VAL A 132 5.64 3.54 -4.46
N ALA A 133 5.59 3.28 -3.15
CA ALA A 133 6.72 2.84 -2.35
C ALA A 133 6.39 1.46 -1.74
N PRO A 134 6.80 0.36 -2.39
CA PRO A 134 6.39 -0.98 -2.01
C PRO A 134 6.71 -1.30 -0.56
N GLY A 135 5.77 -1.95 0.11
CA GLY A 135 5.95 -2.42 1.48
C GLY A 135 5.82 -1.36 2.57
N LEU A 136 5.64 -0.09 2.22
CA LEU A 136 5.30 0.97 3.16
C LEU A 136 3.79 1.15 3.28
N ALA A 137 3.34 1.67 4.44
CA ALA A 137 1.95 2.01 4.69
C ALA A 137 1.46 3.06 3.69
N ALA A 138 0.17 3.03 3.36
CA ALA A 138 -0.37 3.90 2.32
C ALA A 138 -0.21 5.41 2.56
N TYR A 139 -0.14 5.86 3.81
CA TYR A 139 0.11 7.27 4.11
C TYR A 139 1.54 7.71 3.71
N LYS A 140 2.48 6.77 3.57
CA LYS A 140 3.80 7.03 2.99
C LYS A 140 3.81 7.05 1.46
N GLN A 141 2.65 6.90 0.80
CA GLN A 141 2.53 6.78 -0.66
C GLN A 141 1.59 7.84 -1.24
N PRO A 142 1.94 9.14 -1.12
CA PRO A 142 1.07 10.24 -1.50
C PRO A 142 0.68 10.24 -2.98
N LYS A 143 -0.54 10.70 -3.22
CA LYS A 143 -1.08 11.05 -4.54
C LYS A 143 -0.69 12.48 -4.90
N TRP A 144 -0.65 12.81 -6.19
CA TRP A 144 -0.36 14.17 -6.68
C TRP A 144 1.00 14.71 -6.20
N VAL A 145 2.07 13.93 -6.38
CA VAL A 145 3.42 14.32 -5.98
C VAL A 145 3.92 15.48 -6.84
N GLU A 146 4.49 16.49 -6.19
CA GLU A 146 4.96 17.74 -6.83
C GLU A 146 6.46 17.97 -6.60
N ARG A 147 7.00 17.54 -5.46
CA ARG A 147 8.41 17.84 -5.12
C ARG A 147 9.01 16.82 -4.16
N VAL A 148 10.29 16.53 -4.34
CA VAL A 148 11.14 15.87 -3.36
C VAL A 148 12.22 16.82 -2.88
N GLU A 149 12.40 16.90 -1.56
CA GLU A 149 13.46 17.67 -0.92
C GLU A 149 14.44 16.72 -0.23
N LEU A 150 15.69 16.70 -0.69
CA LEU A 150 16.75 15.85 -0.14
C LEU A 150 17.42 16.52 1.07
N THR A 151 17.49 15.81 2.19
CA THR A 151 18.00 16.33 3.46
C THR A 151 18.97 15.35 4.14
N ALA A 152 19.86 15.89 4.99
CA ALA A 152 20.76 15.09 5.82
C ALA A 152 20.07 14.53 7.06
N GLU A 153 19.14 15.32 7.62
CA GLU A 153 18.35 14.99 8.81
C GLU A 153 16.86 14.92 8.47
N PRO A 154 16.05 14.18 9.24
CA PRO A 154 14.63 14.10 8.99
C PRO A 154 13.91 15.40 9.35
N THR A 155 13.08 15.92 8.45
CA THR A 155 12.35 17.20 8.63
C THR A 155 10.90 17.02 9.13
N GLY A 156 10.42 15.78 9.27
CA GLY A 156 9.03 15.45 9.65
C GLY A 156 8.01 15.66 8.50
N GLY A 157 7.09 14.71 8.33
CA GLY A 157 6.00 14.79 7.34
C GLY A 157 4.70 15.43 7.89
N PHE A 158 3.63 15.42 7.11
CA PHE A 158 2.36 16.10 7.42
C PHE A 158 1.71 15.58 8.71
N TRP A 159 1.66 14.26 8.91
CA TRP A 159 1.07 13.66 10.11
C TRP A 159 1.99 13.80 11.32
N GLU A 160 3.30 13.77 11.10
CA GLU A 160 4.32 13.95 12.12
C GLU A 160 4.31 15.39 12.66
N GLN A 161 4.14 16.39 11.79
CA GLN A 161 4.02 17.80 12.18
C GLN A 161 2.73 18.11 12.97
N ARG A 162 1.71 17.24 12.88
CA ARG A 162 0.44 17.38 13.62
C ARG A 162 0.39 16.61 14.93
N GLY A 163 1.42 15.82 15.25
CA GLY A 163 1.46 15.00 16.46
C GLY A 163 0.47 13.82 16.48
N GLU A 164 -0.16 13.51 15.35
CA GLU A 164 -1.14 12.42 15.20
C GLU A 164 -0.51 11.12 14.68
N ALA A 165 0.79 11.15 14.34
CA ALA A 165 1.54 9.93 14.14
C ALA A 165 1.59 9.17 15.49
N VAL A 166 1.02 7.97 15.53
CA VAL A 166 1.28 6.98 16.59
C VAL A 166 2.73 6.52 16.40
N ALA A 167 3.68 7.38 16.73
CA ALA A 167 5.08 7.16 16.48
C ALA A 167 5.87 8.12 17.38
N SER A 168 6.40 7.58 18.47
CA SER A 168 7.35 8.22 19.35
C SER A 168 8.43 8.99 18.57
N PRO A 169 8.99 10.08 19.09
CA PRO A 169 10.16 10.73 18.50
C PRO A 169 11.24 9.69 18.17
N GLY A 170 11.53 9.48 16.88
CA GLY A 170 12.45 8.44 16.40
C GLY A 170 11.82 7.32 15.55
N ALA A 171 10.50 7.21 15.46
CA ALA A 171 9.81 6.20 14.64
C ALA A 171 9.75 6.55 13.13
N PHE A 172 10.87 7.03 12.58
CA PHE A 172 11.03 7.25 11.13
C PHE A 172 11.12 5.93 10.35
N ASP A 173 11.50 4.84 11.01
CA ASP A 173 11.77 3.52 10.41
C ASP A 173 10.58 2.54 10.38
N GLU A 174 9.46 2.83 11.05
CA GLU A 174 8.38 1.84 11.27
C GLU A 174 7.06 2.14 10.52
N ALA A 175 7.12 2.86 9.41
CA ALA A 175 5.95 3.12 8.58
C ALA A 175 5.64 1.99 7.58
N LEU A 176 5.85 0.75 7.99
CA LEU A 176 5.66 -0.41 7.14
C LEU A 176 4.16 -0.67 6.90
N ALA A 177 3.83 -1.28 5.75
CA ALA A 177 2.47 -1.69 5.48
C ALA A 177 1.96 -2.63 6.60
N PRO A 178 0.68 -2.53 7.00
CA PRO A 178 0.13 -3.40 8.03
C PRO A 178 0.10 -4.86 7.57
N THR A 179 0.16 -5.76 8.53
CA THR A 179 -0.11 -7.19 8.31
C THR A 179 -1.61 -7.40 8.19
N ILE A 180 -2.07 -7.94 7.06
CA ILE A 180 -3.49 -8.08 6.69
C ILE A 180 -3.72 -9.48 6.13
N ALA A 181 -4.84 -10.09 6.52
CA ALA A 181 -5.53 -11.11 5.73
C ALA A 181 -6.93 -10.61 5.38
N GLN A 182 -7.34 -10.84 4.14
CA GLN A 182 -8.68 -10.56 3.64
C GLN A 182 -9.23 -11.83 3.03
N ILE A 183 -10.49 -12.15 3.37
CA ILE A 183 -11.27 -13.18 2.69
C ILE A 183 -11.86 -12.49 1.46
N ASP A 184 -11.53 -12.97 0.26
CA ASP A 184 -12.15 -12.47 -0.96
C ASP A 184 -13.59 -13.00 -1.03
N HIS A 185 -14.49 -12.30 -1.72
CA HIS A 185 -15.87 -12.74 -1.84
C HIS A 185 -15.94 -14.20 -2.33
N MET A 186 -16.50 -15.08 -1.50
CA MET A 186 -16.78 -16.48 -1.82
C MET A 186 -17.72 -16.56 -3.02
N GLN A 187 -17.57 -17.58 -3.87
CA GLN A 187 -18.56 -17.86 -4.91
C GLN A 187 -19.96 -17.95 -4.29
N GLU A 188 -20.94 -17.27 -4.91
CA GLU A 188 -22.20 -16.80 -4.31
C GLU A 188 -23.16 -17.87 -3.75
N ARG A 189 -22.84 -19.17 -3.81
CA ARG A 189 -23.71 -20.25 -3.28
C ARG A 189 -22.91 -21.41 -2.73
N ALA A 190 -22.66 -21.41 -1.43
CA ALA A 190 -22.21 -22.59 -0.70
C ALA A 190 -23.42 -23.49 -0.41
N SER A 191 -23.30 -24.80 -0.62
CA SER A 191 -24.35 -25.78 -0.31
C SER A 191 -23.84 -26.79 0.72
N ALA A 192 -24.74 -27.21 1.60
CA ALA A 192 -24.45 -28.21 2.61
C ALA A 192 -23.89 -29.50 1.98
N GLY A 193 -22.85 -30.07 2.58
CA GLY A 193 -22.22 -31.31 2.12
C GLY A 193 -21.43 -31.20 0.81
N ARG A 194 -21.37 -30.02 0.17
CA ARG A 194 -20.56 -29.79 -1.04
C ARG A 194 -19.28 -29.01 -0.70
N PRO A 195 -18.10 -29.49 -1.12
CA PRO A 195 -16.87 -28.74 -0.95
C PRO A 195 -16.96 -27.39 -1.68
N VAL A 196 -16.64 -26.31 -0.97
CA VAL A 196 -16.43 -24.97 -1.49
C VAL A 196 -15.01 -24.52 -1.18
N THR A 197 -14.43 -23.70 -2.05
CA THR A 197 -13.11 -23.09 -1.79
C THR A 197 -13.30 -21.76 -1.10
N ILE A 198 -12.77 -21.64 0.12
CA ILE A 198 -12.55 -20.34 0.77
C ILE A 198 -11.20 -19.84 0.29
N ALA A 199 -11.17 -18.64 -0.27
CA ALA A 199 -9.94 -18.03 -0.77
C ALA A 199 -9.83 -16.58 -0.33
N GLY A 200 -8.61 -16.08 -0.35
CA GLY A 200 -8.35 -14.70 -0.02
C GLY A 200 -6.92 -14.28 -0.33
N ARG A 201 -6.61 -13.09 0.16
CA ARG A 201 -5.31 -12.44 0.00
C ARG A 201 -4.73 -12.07 1.35
N ALA A 202 -3.41 -11.99 1.42
CA ALA A 202 -2.69 -11.54 2.60
C ALA A 202 -1.50 -10.67 2.20
N PHE A 203 -1.12 -9.73 3.06
CA PHE A 203 0.00 -8.81 2.82
C PHE A 203 0.62 -8.36 4.13
N ALA A 204 1.94 -8.19 4.16
CA ALA A 204 2.67 -7.69 5.33
C ALA A 204 3.82 -6.74 4.92
N GLY A 205 3.72 -6.15 3.73
CA GLY A 205 4.79 -5.35 3.16
C GLY A 205 6.13 -6.06 3.12
N GLU A 206 7.20 -5.31 3.44
CA GLU A 206 8.57 -5.83 3.38
C GLU A 206 8.82 -7.01 4.33
N ARG A 207 7.96 -7.26 5.34
CA ARG A 207 8.10 -8.40 6.26
C ARG A 207 7.74 -9.75 5.63
N ALA A 208 6.88 -9.75 4.62
CA ALA A 208 6.22 -10.93 4.05
C ALA A 208 5.33 -11.70 5.04
N VAL A 209 4.30 -12.36 4.49
CA VAL A 209 3.38 -13.21 5.26
C VAL A 209 4.02 -14.56 5.52
N ALA A 210 4.10 -15.00 6.77
CA ALA A 210 4.57 -16.33 7.13
C ALA A 210 3.48 -17.39 6.87
N HIS A 211 2.27 -17.14 7.35
CA HIS A 211 1.10 -17.98 7.09
C HIS A 211 -0.20 -17.20 7.37
N VAL A 212 -1.33 -17.78 6.95
CA VAL A 212 -2.67 -17.31 7.28
C VAL A 212 -3.33 -18.33 8.20
N GLU A 213 -4.13 -17.88 9.15
CA GLU A 213 -4.98 -18.76 9.94
C GLU A 213 -6.44 -18.49 9.62
N ILE A 214 -7.25 -19.55 9.58
CA ILE A 214 -8.70 -19.49 9.40
C ILE A 214 -9.44 -20.11 10.59
N SER A 215 -10.56 -19.50 10.98
CA SER A 215 -11.51 -20.04 11.96
C SER A 215 -12.93 -19.96 11.38
N ILE A 216 -13.75 -20.95 11.73
CA ILE A 216 -15.15 -21.08 11.33
C ILE A 216 -15.98 -21.17 12.62
N ASP A 217 -16.96 -20.29 12.79
CA ASP A 217 -17.85 -20.21 13.97
C ASP A 217 -17.11 -20.22 15.31
N ASP A 218 -16.05 -19.41 15.42
CA ASP A 218 -15.18 -19.33 16.60
C ASP A 218 -14.54 -20.67 17.01
N GLY A 219 -14.48 -21.62 16.08
CA GLY A 219 -13.70 -22.84 16.20
C GLY A 219 -12.19 -22.59 16.24
N PRO A 220 -11.39 -23.66 16.40
CA PRO A 220 -9.93 -23.54 16.46
C PRO A 220 -9.36 -22.94 15.16
N TRP A 221 -8.30 -22.14 15.31
CA TRP A 221 -7.56 -21.61 14.19
C TRP A 221 -6.78 -22.73 13.48
N ALA A 222 -6.93 -22.80 12.16
CA ALA A 222 -6.17 -23.70 11.30
C ALA A 222 -5.17 -22.90 10.45
N ALA A 223 -3.89 -23.25 10.52
CA ALA A 223 -2.84 -22.61 9.74
C ALA A 223 -2.84 -23.09 8.28
N LEU A 224 -2.78 -22.13 7.36
CA LEU A 224 -2.76 -22.29 5.91
C LEU A 224 -1.48 -21.66 5.35
N ARG A 225 -0.85 -22.37 4.41
CA ARG A 225 0.27 -21.79 3.65
C ARG A 225 -0.27 -20.80 2.63
N VAL A 226 0.48 -19.72 2.42
CA VAL A 226 0.28 -18.84 1.26
C VAL A 226 1.00 -19.43 0.04
N GLU A 227 0.45 -19.23 -1.15
CA GLU A 227 1.00 -19.77 -2.40
C GLU A 227 2.40 -19.22 -2.69
N GLN A 228 2.60 -17.92 -2.48
CA GLN A 228 3.88 -17.22 -2.66
C GLN A 228 3.97 -16.05 -1.67
N PRO A 229 4.92 -16.04 -0.71
CA PRO A 229 5.08 -14.93 0.22
C PRO A 229 5.75 -13.74 -0.50
N LEU A 230 4.94 -12.89 -1.12
CA LEU A 230 5.39 -11.68 -1.80
C LEU A 230 5.60 -10.53 -0.80
N ARG A 231 6.62 -9.69 -1.05
CA ARG A 231 6.95 -8.51 -0.22
C ARG A 231 6.35 -7.21 -0.75
N THR A 232 6.13 -7.14 -2.06
CA THR A 232 5.63 -5.94 -2.73
C THR A 232 4.15 -6.04 -3.08
N ALA A 233 3.59 -7.26 -3.16
CA ALA A 233 2.23 -7.54 -3.60
C ALA A 233 1.55 -8.56 -2.66
N THR A 234 0.26 -8.82 -2.87
CA THR A 234 -0.51 -9.75 -2.05
C THR A 234 -0.18 -11.21 -2.35
N ALA A 235 -0.09 -12.00 -1.29
CA ALA A 235 0.00 -13.45 -1.35
C ALA A 235 -1.41 -14.07 -1.35
N ARG A 236 -1.66 -15.06 -2.19
CA ARG A 236 -2.93 -15.81 -2.20
C ARG A 236 -2.91 -16.95 -1.20
N TRP A 237 -4.07 -17.26 -0.65
CA TRP A 237 -4.29 -18.43 0.20
C TRP A 237 -5.68 -19.01 -0.10
N SER A 238 -5.83 -20.32 0.12
CA SER A 238 -7.12 -20.99 -0.02
C SER A 238 -7.21 -22.25 0.83
N VAL A 239 -8.44 -22.67 1.12
CA VAL A 239 -8.75 -23.92 1.80
C VAL A 239 -10.08 -24.48 1.30
N ALA A 240 -10.16 -25.80 1.14
CA ALA A 240 -11.42 -26.48 0.88
C ALA A 240 -12.21 -26.63 2.18
N TRP A 241 -13.47 -26.23 2.17
CA TRP A 241 -14.39 -26.38 3.29
C TRP A 241 -15.67 -27.06 2.81
N THR A 242 -16.14 -28.06 3.55
CA THR A 242 -17.44 -28.70 3.29
C THR A 242 -18.37 -28.29 4.42
N PRO A 243 -19.36 -27.42 4.17
CA PRO A 243 -20.31 -27.01 5.19
C PRO A 243 -21.10 -28.20 5.73
N PRO A 244 -21.19 -28.39 7.05
CA PRO A 244 -21.86 -29.56 7.62
C PRO A 244 -23.39 -29.51 7.48
N GLY A 245 -23.97 -28.34 7.26
CA GLY A 245 -25.41 -28.14 7.12
C GLY A 245 -25.76 -26.75 6.57
N PRO A 246 -27.05 -26.47 6.30
CA PRO A 246 -27.50 -25.14 5.96
C PRO A 246 -27.42 -24.21 7.17
N GLY A 247 -27.15 -22.92 6.94
CA GLY A 247 -27.02 -21.94 8.02
C GLY A 247 -26.13 -20.75 7.68
N ALA A 248 -25.97 -19.85 8.64
CA ALA A 248 -25.00 -18.76 8.56
C ALA A 248 -23.72 -19.17 9.31
N TYR A 249 -22.58 -19.03 8.65
CA TYR A 249 -21.26 -19.35 9.19
C TYR A 249 -20.40 -18.09 9.23
N ALA A 250 -19.76 -17.84 10.37
CA ALA A 250 -18.78 -16.77 10.53
C ALA A 250 -17.38 -17.29 10.16
N LEU A 251 -16.89 -16.86 9.00
CA LEU A 251 -15.53 -17.14 8.56
C LEU A 251 -14.61 -16.01 9.00
N ARG A 252 -13.51 -16.35 9.66
CA ARG A 252 -12.52 -15.40 10.17
C ARG A 252 -11.14 -15.76 9.64
N ALA A 253 -10.43 -14.80 9.08
CA ALA A 253 -9.05 -15.00 8.62
C ALA A 253 -8.11 -13.95 9.22
N ARG A 254 -6.92 -14.36 9.64
CA ARG A 254 -5.84 -13.46 10.09
C ARG A 254 -4.50 -13.88 9.51
N ALA A 255 -3.62 -12.92 9.26
CA ALA A 255 -2.26 -13.17 8.79
C ALA A 255 -1.28 -13.10 9.96
N ILE A 256 -0.24 -13.94 9.89
CA ILE A 256 0.94 -13.86 10.74
C ILE A 256 2.11 -13.55 9.81
N ASP A 257 2.84 -12.47 10.09
CA ASP A 257 4.03 -12.13 9.32
C ASP A 257 5.31 -12.80 9.83
N ALA A 258 6.41 -12.62 9.11
CA ALA A 258 7.70 -13.22 9.47
C ALA A 258 8.30 -12.68 10.79
N ALA A 259 7.81 -11.55 11.32
CA ALA A 259 8.21 -11.02 12.62
C ALA A 259 7.35 -11.58 13.76
N GLY A 260 6.25 -12.27 13.44
CA GLY A 260 5.31 -12.84 14.40
C GLY A 260 4.13 -11.94 14.72
N ASP A 261 3.99 -10.80 14.04
CA ASP A 261 2.83 -9.92 14.23
C ASP A 261 1.59 -10.56 13.64
N VAL A 262 0.50 -10.51 14.40
CA VAL A 262 -0.79 -11.10 14.05
C VAL A 262 -1.76 -10.00 13.67
N SER A 263 -2.35 -10.09 12.48
CA SER A 263 -3.38 -9.13 12.07
C SER A 263 -4.66 -9.29 12.91
N PRO A 264 -5.46 -8.22 13.07
CA PRO A 264 -6.89 -8.36 13.31
C PRO A 264 -7.51 -9.36 12.32
N ALA A 265 -8.53 -10.08 12.79
CA ALA A 265 -9.24 -11.02 11.96
C ALA A 265 -10.24 -10.29 11.05
N HIS A 266 -10.18 -10.56 9.75
CA HIS A 266 -11.23 -10.18 8.81
C HIS A 266 -12.36 -11.22 8.87
N THR A 267 -13.58 -10.75 9.13
CA THR A 267 -14.76 -11.62 9.30
C THR A 267 -15.74 -11.46 8.14
N VAL A 268 -16.20 -12.57 7.59
CA VAL A 268 -17.26 -12.62 6.57
C VAL A 268 -18.33 -13.61 7.03
N ILE A 269 -19.60 -13.23 6.90
CA ILE A 269 -20.73 -14.14 7.10
C ILE A 269 -21.06 -14.80 5.77
N VAL A 270 -21.10 -16.13 5.77
CA VAL A 270 -21.49 -16.94 4.60
C VAL A 270 -22.79 -17.66 4.90
N HIS A 271 -23.75 -17.51 4.00
CA HIS A 271 -25.00 -18.27 4.04
C HIS A 271 -24.86 -19.54 3.20
N VAL A 272 -25.18 -20.67 3.79
CA VAL A 272 -25.13 -22.00 3.18
C VAL A 272 -26.54 -22.50 2.94
N ASP A 273 -26.81 -22.86 1.69
CA ASP A 273 -28.06 -23.46 1.24
C ASP A 273 -28.10 -24.96 1.55
N GLY A 274 -29.31 -25.53 1.60
CA GLY A 274 -29.55 -26.96 1.80
C GLY A 274 -29.27 -27.83 0.57
#